data_AF-A0A1W4XA58-F1
#
_entry.id   AF-A0A1W4XA58-F1
#
_cell.length_a   1.000
_cell.length_b   1.000
_cell.length_c   1.000
_cell.angle_alpha   90.00
_cell.angle_beta   90.00
_cell.angle_gamma   90.00
#
_symmetry.space_group_name_H-M   'P 1'
#
loop_
_entity.id
_entity.type
_entity.pdbx_description
1 polymer ?
#
loop_
_entity_poly.entity_id
_entity_poly.type
_entity_poly.pdbx_seq_one_letter_code
_entity_poly.pdbx_strand_id
1 'polypeptide(L)'
;MAKLSVHDRAVLSCIFNPSLPLDAIVEAEDVNMHLRDDDEESYQEIEKIKVMECKAIHLAESGKTDEAIKILEEAIHLAPQKASLYNNRAQVYQLKRKPNDALDDLTKAIELSGDKLLRTKREALCQRGLLYRKMENEELARNDFNEASKLGSQFAKNQLIEMNPYAALCNQMLKQAVENLQK
;
A
#
# COMPACT_ATOMS: atom_id res chain seq x y z
N MET A 1 32.17 -19.99 -9.58
CA MET A 1 31.48 -19.05 -10.48
C MET A 1 31.97 -19.31 -11.90
N ALA A 2 31.07 -19.64 -12.82
CA ALA A 2 31.45 -19.92 -14.22
C ALA A 2 31.83 -18.60 -14.91
N LYS A 3 33.01 -18.55 -15.56
CA LYS A 3 33.42 -17.39 -16.37
C LYS A 3 32.54 -17.33 -17.61
N LEU A 4 31.85 -16.20 -17.80
CA LEU A 4 31.02 -15.94 -18.98
C LEU A 4 31.86 -16.05 -20.27
N SER A 5 31.28 -16.69 -21.28
CA SER A 5 31.86 -16.79 -22.61
C SER A 5 32.11 -15.39 -23.19
N VAL A 6 33.06 -15.27 -24.11
CA VAL A 6 33.30 -14.03 -24.85
C VAL A 6 32.03 -13.60 -25.60
N HIS A 7 31.27 -14.57 -26.11
CA HIS A 7 29.98 -14.33 -26.76
C HIS A 7 28.94 -13.74 -25.80
N ASP A 8 28.80 -14.34 -24.60
CA ASP A 8 27.84 -13.85 -23.60
C ASP A 8 28.15 -12.43 -23.15
N ARG A 9 29.45 -12.09 -23.02
CA ARG A 9 29.90 -10.73 -22.70
C ARG A 9 29.54 -9.73 -23.78
N ALA A 10 29.71 -10.08 -25.05
CA ALA A 10 29.35 -9.21 -26.18
C ALA A 10 27.84 -8.99 -26.27
N VAL A 11 27.03 -10.02 -26.01
CA VAL A 11 25.56 -9.89 -25.96
C VAL A 11 25.14 -8.95 -24.83
N LEU A 12 25.70 -9.13 -23.63
CA LEU A 12 25.39 -8.26 -22.49
C LEU A 12 25.83 -6.81 -22.74
N SER A 13 27.00 -6.57 -23.35
CA SER A 13 27.45 -5.21 -23.64
C SER A 13 26.53 -4.50 -24.62
N CYS A 14 25.98 -5.19 -25.62
CA CYS A 14 25.03 -4.64 -26.58
C CYS A 14 23.68 -4.28 -25.93
N ILE A 15 23.22 -5.09 -24.96
CA ILE A 15 21.98 -4.82 -24.21
C ILE A 15 22.11 -3.53 -23.40
N PHE A 16 23.23 -3.35 -22.70
CA PHE A 16 23.46 -2.18 -21.86
C PHE A 16 23.97 -0.96 -22.63
N ASN A 17 24.52 -1.14 -23.83
CA ASN A 17 25.04 -0.05 -24.68
C ASN A 17 24.58 -0.19 -26.14
N PRO A 18 23.29 0.08 -26.43
CA PRO A 18 22.70 -0.17 -27.75
C PRO A 18 23.21 0.77 -28.86
N SER A 19 23.97 1.80 -28.52
CA SER A 19 24.57 2.76 -29.47
C SER A 19 25.98 2.39 -29.92
N LEU A 20 26.61 1.36 -29.33
CA LEU A 20 27.96 0.91 -29.70
C LEU A 20 27.91 -0.15 -30.84
N PRO A 21 28.86 -0.14 -31.79
CA PRO A 21 28.95 -1.16 -32.84
C PRO A 21 29.23 -2.55 -32.25
N LEU A 22 28.69 -3.61 -32.87
CA LEU A 22 28.77 -5.00 -32.36
C LEU A 22 30.20 -5.51 -32.10
N ASP A 23 31.17 -4.98 -32.84
CA ASP A 23 32.57 -5.41 -32.78
C ASP A 23 33.43 -4.61 -31.78
N ALA A 24 32.85 -3.60 -31.12
CA ALA A 24 33.51 -2.83 -30.09
C ALA A 24 33.49 -3.62 -28.77
N ILE A 25 34.45 -4.54 -28.60
CA ILE A 25 34.68 -5.21 -27.31
C ILE A 25 35.21 -4.17 -26.33
N VAL A 26 34.32 -3.58 -25.54
CA VAL A 26 34.70 -2.81 -24.36
C VAL A 26 35.22 -3.83 -23.34
N GLU A 27 36.53 -3.81 -23.07
CA GLU A 27 37.09 -4.64 -22.00
C GLU A 27 36.34 -4.29 -20.71
N ALA A 28 35.83 -5.32 -20.04
CA ALA A 28 34.93 -5.22 -18.88
C ALA A 28 35.58 -4.58 -17.63
N GLU A 29 36.71 -3.91 -17.79
CA GLU A 29 37.41 -3.18 -16.73
C GLU A 29 36.86 -1.75 -16.57
N ASP A 30 36.28 -1.14 -17.61
CA ASP A 30 35.73 0.23 -17.55
C ASP A 30 34.23 0.31 -17.21
N VAL A 31 33.54 -0.84 -17.13
CA VAL A 31 32.24 -0.93 -16.46
C VAL A 31 32.46 -1.48 -15.06
N ASN A 32 33.43 -0.92 -14.34
CA ASN A 32 33.35 -0.90 -12.90
C ASN A 32 32.26 0.11 -12.51
N MET A 33 31.01 -0.22 -12.87
CA MET A 33 29.87 0.27 -12.12
C MET A 33 30.19 -0.17 -10.71
N HIS A 34 30.67 0.77 -9.90
CA HIS A 34 30.66 0.61 -8.47
C HIS A 34 29.23 0.22 -8.12
N LEU A 35 28.95 -1.08 -8.07
CA LEU A 35 28.03 -1.64 -7.10
C LEU A 35 28.72 -1.32 -5.78
N ARG A 36 28.52 -0.07 -5.35
CA ARG A 36 28.92 0.40 -4.05
C ARG A 36 28.33 -0.60 -3.07
N ASP A 37 29.09 -0.92 -2.04
CA ASP A 37 28.59 -1.64 -0.88
C ASP A 37 27.34 -0.96 -0.26
N ASP A 38 27.00 0.28 -0.69
CA ASP A 38 25.72 1.00 -0.48
C ASP A 38 24.47 0.16 -0.84
N ASP A 39 24.56 -0.83 -1.74
CA ASP A 39 23.41 -1.66 -2.12
C ASP A 39 23.03 -2.67 -1.02
N GLU A 40 23.99 -3.29 -0.33
CA GLU A 40 23.72 -4.33 0.68
C GLU A 40 23.08 -3.79 1.96
N GLU A 41 23.55 -2.63 2.45
CA GLU A 41 22.95 -1.96 3.62
C GLU A 41 21.50 -1.54 3.34
N SER A 42 21.22 -1.07 2.13
CA SER A 42 19.86 -0.75 1.66
C SER A 42 18.95 -1.99 1.65
N TYR A 43 19.44 -3.15 1.21
CA TYR A 43 18.66 -4.40 1.25
C TYR A 43 18.37 -4.86 2.67
N GLN A 44 19.36 -4.78 3.57
CA GLN A 44 19.18 -5.17 4.98
C GLN A 44 18.19 -4.25 5.70
N GLU A 45 18.21 -2.94 5.43
CA GLU A 45 17.25 -1.99 5.99
C GLU A 45 15.83 -2.24 5.47
N ILE A 46 15.66 -2.48 4.16
CA ILE A 46 14.37 -2.81 3.55
C ILE A 46 13.81 -4.11 4.16
N GLU A 47 14.64 -5.13 4.32
CA GLU A 47 14.26 -6.40 4.95
C GLU A 47 13.87 -6.19 6.41
N LYS A 48 14.66 -5.44 7.17
CA LYS A 48 14.38 -5.08 8.57
C LYS A 48 13.02 -4.39 8.69
N ILE A 49 12.72 -3.41 7.85
CA ILE A 49 11.43 -2.69 7.85
C ILE A 49 10.28 -3.66 7.56
N LYS A 50 10.45 -4.56 6.59
CA LYS A 50 9.43 -5.58 6.26
C LYS A 50 9.18 -6.52 7.44
N VAL A 51 10.23 -6.93 8.15
CA VAL A 51 10.10 -7.74 9.38
C VAL A 51 9.37 -6.96 10.47
N MET A 52 9.68 -5.67 10.65
CA MET A 52 8.98 -4.79 11.59
C MET A 52 7.50 -4.64 11.26
N GLU A 53 7.13 -4.49 9.98
CA GLU A 53 5.74 -4.47 9.52
C GLU A 53 5.00 -5.75 9.91
N CYS A 54 5.55 -6.92 9.56
CA CYS A 54 4.94 -8.20 9.90
C CYS A 54 4.78 -8.38 11.42
N LYS A 55 5.79 -7.99 12.20
CA LYS A 55 5.75 -8.06 13.66
C LYS A 55 4.67 -7.15 14.23
N ALA A 56 4.55 -5.91 13.76
CA ALA A 56 3.53 -4.98 14.22
C ALA A 56 2.11 -5.47 13.91
N ILE A 57 1.88 -6.04 12.73
CA ILE A 57 0.59 -6.63 12.35
C ILE A 57 0.23 -7.77 13.31
N HIS A 58 1.17 -8.70 13.56
CA HIS A 58 0.93 -9.82 14.46
C HIS A 58 0.62 -9.38 15.91
N LEU A 59 1.30 -8.33 16.39
CA LEU A 59 1.02 -7.73 17.69
C LEU A 59 -0.36 -7.08 17.75
N ALA A 60 -0.76 -6.38 16.69
CA ALA A 60 -2.09 -5.79 16.59
C ALA A 60 -3.19 -6.87 16.60
N GLU A 61 -3.02 -7.96 15.86
CA GLU A 61 -3.92 -9.13 15.86
C GLU A 61 -3.99 -9.80 17.25
N SER A 62 -2.88 -9.81 17.98
CA SER A 62 -2.81 -10.32 19.35
C SER A 62 -3.38 -9.35 20.41
N GLY A 63 -3.93 -8.21 19.99
CA GLY A 63 -4.50 -7.18 20.87
C GLY A 63 -3.45 -6.29 21.57
N LYS A 64 -2.16 -6.50 21.31
CA LYS A 64 -1.05 -5.70 21.85
C LYS A 64 -0.83 -4.43 21.01
N THR A 65 -1.85 -3.59 20.94
CA THR A 65 -1.87 -2.43 20.05
C THR A 65 -0.83 -1.37 20.39
N ASP A 66 -0.46 -1.22 21.66
CA ASP A 66 0.58 -0.25 22.07
C ASP A 66 1.98 -0.64 21.61
N GLU A 67 2.31 -1.93 21.70
CA GLU A 67 3.58 -2.46 21.20
C GLU A 67 3.64 -2.36 19.67
N ALA A 68 2.52 -2.65 18.99
CA ALA A 68 2.42 -2.51 17.54
C ALA A 68 2.67 -1.07 17.06
N ILE A 69 2.09 -0.07 17.75
CA ILE A 69 2.31 1.35 17.43
C ILE A 69 3.79 1.73 17.58
N LYS A 70 4.44 1.34 18.69
CA LYS A 70 5.87 1.64 18.91
C LYS A 70 6.75 1.07 17.79
N ILE A 71 6.51 -0.17 17.37
CA ILE A 71 7.27 -0.78 16.28
C ILE A 71 7.02 -0.06 14.95
N LEU A 72 5.78 0.37 14.70
CA LEU A 72 5.47 1.15 13.50
C LEU A 72 6.09 2.54 13.54
N GLU A 73 6.17 3.18 14.70
CA GLU A 73 6.89 4.46 14.88
C GLU A 73 8.38 4.29 14.58
N GLU A 74 9.03 3.27 15.12
CA GLU A 74 10.43 2.93 14.81
C GLU A 74 10.63 2.66 13.30
N ALA A 75 9.73 1.89 12.69
CA ALA A 75 9.79 1.61 11.26
C ALA A 75 9.58 2.88 10.41
N ILE A 76 8.70 3.80 10.83
CA ILE A 76 8.46 5.08 10.16
C ILE A 76 9.68 5.98 10.28
N HIS A 77 10.38 5.99 11.42
CA HIS A 77 11.63 6.72 11.56
C HIS A 77 12.71 6.23 10.58
N LEU A 78 12.75 4.93 10.30
CA LEU A 78 13.69 4.34 9.34
C LEU A 78 13.26 4.57 7.89
N ALA A 79 11.96 4.53 7.58
CA ALA A 79 11.44 4.74 6.23
C ALA A 79 10.23 5.69 6.21
N PRO A 80 10.46 7.01 6.37
CA PRO A 80 9.38 7.99 6.50
C PRO A 80 8.54 8.16 5.22
N GLN A 81 9.04 7.72 4.08
CA GLN A 81 8.36 7.78 2.78
C GLN A 81 7.56 6.49 2.46
N LYS A 82 7.58 5.49 3.35
CA LYS A 82 6.90 4.22 3.10
C LYS A 82 5.43 4.28 3.51
N ALA A 83 4.57 4.52 2.53
CA ALA A 83 3.11 4.65 2.71
C ALA A 83 2.45 3.50 3.48
N SER A 84 2.93 2.25 3.32
CA SER A 84 2.32 1.09 3.98
C SER A 84 2.43 1.14 5.50
N LEU A 85 3.47 1.78 6.04
CA LEU A 85 3.67 1.92 7.48
C LEU A 85 2.57 2.77 8.11
N TYR A 86 2.25 3.90 7.49
CA TYR A 86 1.15 4.77 7.93
C TYR A 86 -0.21 4.07 7.78
N ASN A 87 -0.45 3.37 6.67
CA ASN A 87 -1.68 2.58 6.51
C ASN A 87 -1.83 1.48 7.57
N ASN A 88 -0.74 0.82 7.97
CA ASN A 88 -0.77 -0.19 9.02
C ASN A 88 -1.00 0.46 10.40
N ARG A 89 -0.34 1.58 10.69
CA ARG A 89 -0.51 2.29 11.98
C ARG A 89 -1.91 2.87 12.14
N ALA A 90 -2.52 3.36 11.06
CA ALA A 90 -3.92 3.76 11.05
C ALA A 90 -4.88 2.62 11.45
N GLN A 91 -4.65 1.40 10.99
CA GLN A 91 -5.46 0.24 11.39
C GLN A 91 -5.34 -0.01 12.89
N VAL A 92 -4.13 0.08 13.45
CA VAL A 92 -3.91 -0.07 14.89
C VAL A 92 -4.60 1.06 15.66
N TYR A 93 -4.57 2.30 15.18
CA TYR A 93 -5.31 3.41 15.78
C TYR A 93 -6.84 3.20 15.74
N GLN A 94 -7.38 2.62 14.67
CA GLN A 94 -8.79 2.25 14.61
C GLN A 94 -9.15 1.19 15.66
N LEU A 95 -8.29 0.17 15.88
CA LEU A 95 -8.45 -0.81 16.96
C LEU A 95 -8.45 -0.13 18.34
N LYS A 96 -7.63 0.90 18.51
CA LYS A 96 -7.57 1.73 19.73
C LYS A 96 -8.69 2.77 19.87
N ARG A 97 -9.64 2.83 18.92
CA ARG A 97 -10.70 3.84 18.88
C ARG A 97 -10.17 5.28 18.86
N LYS A 98 -9.07 5.50 18.13
CA LYS A 98 -8.44 6.80 17.88
C LYS A 98 -8.67 7.21 16.42
N PRO A 99 -9.89 7.65 16.05
CA PRO A 99 -10.24 7.89 14.64
C PRO A 99 -9.43 9.04 14.02
N ASN A 100 -9.14 10.11 14.77
CA ASN A 100 -8.40 11.25 14.24
C ASN A 100 -6.95 10.87 13.90
N ASP A 101 -6.26 10.19 14.81
CA ASP A 101 -4.89 9.68 14.57
C ASP A 101 -4.86 8.75 13.32
N ALA A 102 -5.91 7.94 13.14
CA ALA A 102 -6.04 7.08 11.97
C ALA A 102 -6.29 7.87 10.66
N LEU A 103 -7.10 8.93 10.70
CA LEU A 103 -7.35 9.79 9.54
C LEU A 103 -6.07 10.49 9.07
N ASP A 104 -5.26 10.98 10.00
CA ASP A 104 -3.99 11.64 9.71
C ASP A 104 -3.02 10.68 9.01
N ASP A 105 -2.87 9.47 9.55
CA ASP A 105 -2.02 8.43 8.97
C ASP A 105 -2.52 7.95 7.60
N LEU A 106 -3.83 7.77 7.42
CA LEU A 106 -4.39 7.38 6.13
C LEU A 106 -4.19 8.47 5.08
N THR A 107 -4.35 9.73 5.47
CA THR A 107 -4.09 10.87 4.58
C THR A 107 -2.62 10.89 4.18
N LYS A 108 -1.70 10.69 5.13
CA LYS A 108 -0.26 10.56 4.83
C LYS A 108 0.04 9.38 3.90
N ALA A 109 -0.58 8.23 4.13
CA ALA A 109 -0.40 7.06 3.26
C ALA A 109 -0.85 7.34 1.82
N ILE A 110 -1.95 8.08 1.63
CA ILE A 110 -2.47 8.45 0.31
C ILE A 110 -1.54 9.46 -0.39
N GLU A 111 -1.03 10.46 0.34
CA GLU A 111 -0.06 11.44 -0.18
C GLU A 111 1.24 10.78 -0.65
N LEU A 112 1.77 9.85 0.16
CA LEU A 112 3.01 9.13 -0.12
C LEU A 112 2.84 8.09 -1.24
N SER A 113 1.61 7.62 -1.46
CA SER A 113 1.32 6.70 -2.54
C SER A 113 1.21 7.46 -3.87
N GLY A 114 2.36 7.68 -4.51
CA GLY A 114 2.44 8.15 -5.89
C GLY A 114 1.87 7.14 -6.90
N ASP A 115 1.96 7.44 -8.19
CA ASP A 115 1.31 6.67 -9.27
C ASP A 115 1.75 5.20 -9.37
N LYS A 116 2.89 4.84 -8.77
CA LYS A 116 3.40 3.46 -8.75
C LYS A 116 2.81 2.61 -7.61
N LEU A 117 2.38 3.22 -6.51
CA LEU A 117 1.95 2.54 -5.28
C LEU A 117 0.42 2.40 -5.20
N LEU A 118 -0.18 1.89 -6.28
CA LEU A 118 -1.63 1.84 -6.43
C LEU A 118 -2.31 0.96 -5.37
N ARG A 119 -1.64 -0.10 -4.91
CA ARG A 119 -2.20 -1.02 -3.90
C ARG A 119 -2.42 -0.32 -2.56
N THR A 120 -1.38 0.31 -2.01
CA THR A 120 -1.44 0.98 -0.71
C THR A 120 -2.39 2.17 -0.77
N LYS A 121 -2.36 2.97 -1.84
CA LYS A 121 -3.30 4.07 -2.05
C LYS A 121 -4.75 3.59 -1.98
N ARG A 122 -5.05 2.53 -2.71
CA ARG A 122 -6.38 1.93 -2.77
C ARG A 122 -6.84 1.42 -1.41
N GLU A 123 -5.96 0.74 -0.67
CA GLU A 123 -6.25 0.24 0.68
C GLU A 123 -6.51 1.39 1.66
N ALA A 124 -5.65 2.42 1.66
CA ALA A 124 -5.79 3.59 2.51
C ALA A 124 -7.08 4.38 2.22
N LEU A 125 -7.42 4.59 0.93
CA LEU A 125 -8.69 5.20 0.53
C LEU A 125 -9.89 4.39 1.02
N CYS A 126 -9.86 3.05 0.90
CA CYS A 126 -10.96 2.22 1.39
C CYS A 126 -11.13 2.34 2.91
N GLN A 127 -10.02 2.33 3.66
CA GLN A 127 -10.06 2.46 5.11
C GLN A 127 -10.54 3.84 5.55
N ARG A 128 -10.08 4.90 4.88
CA ARG A 128 -10.48 6.28 5.19
C ARG A 128 -11.96 6.51 4.87
N GLY A 129 -12.43 5.97 3.74
CA GLY A 129 -13.84 5.99 3.39
C GLY A 129 -14.72 5.29 4.42
N LEU A 130 -14.30 4.12 4.94
CA LEU A 130 -15.02 3.43 6.02
C LEU A 130 -15.04 4.24 7.31
N LEU A 131 -13.93 4.89 7.64
CA LEU A 131 -13.82 5.71 8.84
C LEU A 131 -14.74 6.94 8.74
N TYR A 132 -14.80 7.60 7.58
CA TYR A 132 -15.74 8.69 7.34
C TYR A 132 -17.21 8.25 7.42
N ARG A 133 -17.57 7.07 6.89
CA ARG A 133 -18.92 6.51 7.09
C ARG A 133 -19.25 6.33 8.57
N LYS A 134 -18.30 5.82 9.35
CA LYS A 134 -18.45 5.62 10.79
C LYS A 134 -18.61 6.93 11.57
N MET A 135 -18.13 8.03 11.00
CA MET A 135 -18.28 9.40 11.50
C MET A 135 -19.46 10.14 10.85
N GLU A 136 -20.35 9.42 10.14
CA GLU A 136 -21.53 9.95 9.44
C GLU A 136 -21.21 10.99 8.34
N ASN A 137 -19.95 11.03 7.88
CA ASN A 137 -19.54 11.88 6.76
C ASN A 137 -19.61 11.11 5.43
N GLU A 138 -20.84 10.91 4.96
CA GLU A 138 -21.13 10.14 3.75
C GLU A 138 -20.54 10.74 2.47
N GLU A 139 -20.38 12.06 2.40
CA GLU A 139 -19.81 12.74 1.23
C GLU A 139 -18.32 12.42 1.06
N LEU A 140 -17.53 12.63 2.12
CA LEU A 140 -16.10 12.31 2.10
C LEU A 140 -15.87 10.81 1.90
N ALA A 141 -16.69 9.97 2.53
CA ALA A 141 -16.65 8.54 2.31
C ALA A 141 -16.87 8.16 0.84
N ARG A 142 -17.88 8.75 0.20
CA ARG A 142 -18.22 8.47 -1.20
C ARG A 142 -17.08 8.90 -2.13
N ASN A 143 -16.43 10.01 -1.84
CA ASN A 143 -15.28 10.49 -2.61
C ASN A 143 -14.12 9.49 -2.53
N ASP A 144 -13.76 9.05 -1.33
CA ASP A 144 -12.69 8.07 -1.13
C ASP A 144 -12.99 6.72 -1.82
N PHE A 145 -14.23 6.23 -1.73
CA PHE A 145 -14.61 4.99 -2.42
C PHE A 145 -14.64 5.15 -3.95
N ASN A 146 -15.05 6.30 -4.47
CA ASN A 146 -14.98 6.58 -5.90
C ASN A 146 -13.54 6.54 -6.41
N GLU A 147 -12.61 7.16 -5.70
CA GLU A 147 -11.19 7.10 -6.05
C GLU A 147 -10.64 5.67 -5.96
N ALA A 148 -10.92 4.95 -4.87
CA ALA A 148 -10.48 3.56 -4.72
C ALA A 148 -11.08 2.63 -5.80
N SER A 149 -12.31 2.88 -6.24
CA SER A 149 -12.99 2.15 -7.31
C SER A 149 -12.30 2.36 -8.66
N LYS A 150 -11.87 3.61 -8.96
CA LYS A 150 -11.06 3.92 -10.16
C LYS A 150 -9.71 3.20 -10.13
N LEU A 151 -9.14 2.96 -8.94
CA LEU A 151 -7.95 2.13 -8.72
C LEU A 151 -8.24 0.61 -8.72
N GLY A 152 -9.45 0.19 -9.08
CA GLY A 152 -9.83 -1.21 -9.20
C GLY A 152 -10.27 -1.90 -7.89
N SER A 153 -10.60 -1.16 -6.83
CA SER A 153 -11.15 -1.76 -5.61
C SER A 153 -12.57 -2.28 -5.81
N GLN A 154 -12.75 -3.61 -5.78
CA GLN A 154 -14.08 -4.20 -5.78
C GLN A 154 -14.84 -3.90 -4.47
N PHE A 155 -14.12 -3.83 -3.36
CA PHE A 155 -14.69 -3.42 -2.08
C PHE A 155 -15.34 -2.03 -2.18
N ALA A 156 -14.60 -1.05 -2.72
CA ALA A 156 -15.12 0.31 -2.85
C ALA A 156 -16.32 0.40 -3.80
N LYS A 157 -16.32 -0.38 -4.90
CA LYS A 157 -17.49 -0.50 -5.79
C LYS A 157 -18.73 -0.98 -5.05
N ASN A 158 -18.59 -2.02 -4.23
CA ASN A 158 -19.70 -2.55 -3.45
C ASN A 158 -20.20 -1.51 -2.42
N GLN A 159 -19.28 -0.82 -1.75
CA GLN A 159 -19.63 0.26 -0.81
C GLN A 159 -20.40 1.39 -1.49
N LEU A 160 -20.01 1.81 -2.70
CA LEU A 160 -20.75 2.82 -3.47
C LEU A 160 -22.17 2.36 -3.85
N ILE A 161 -22.35 1.08 -4.13
CA ILE A 161 -23.68 0.50 -4.40
C ILE A 161 -24.53 0.52 -3.13
N GLU A 162 -23.98 0.13 -1.98
CA GLU A 162 -24.67 0.20 -0.68
C GLU A 162 -25.05 1.65 -0.31
N MET A 163 -24.19 2.62 -0.61
CA MET A 163 -24.41 4.04 -0.36
C MET A 163 -25.35 4.71 -1.39
N ASN A 164 -25.79 3.97 -2.41
CA ASN A 164 -26.73 4.50 -3.40
C ASN A 164 -28.12 4.66 -2.73
N PRO A 165 -28.69 5.88 -2.70
CA PRO A 165 -29.97 6.11 -2.03
C PRO A 165 -31.13 5.30 -2.62
N TYR A 166 -31.07 4.97 -3.92
CA TYR A 166 -32.07 4.11 -4.56
C TYR A 166 -31.93 2.66 -4.10
N ALA A 167 -30.71 2.15 -3.92
CA ALA A 167 -30.48 0.81 -3.39
C ALA A 167 -30.94 0.70 -1.93
N ALA A 168 -30.67 1.74 -1.12
CA ALA A 168 -31.16 1.82 0.25
C ALA A 168 -32.70 1.80 0.33
N LEU A 169 -33.37 2.57 -0.53
CA LEU A 169 -34.84 2.59 -0.60
C LEU A 169 -35.41 1.22 -1.01
N CYS A 170 -34.86 0.60 -2.05
CA CYS A 170 -35.29 -0.73 -2.49
C CYS A 170 -35.12 -1.80 -1.40
N ASN A 171 -33.99 -1.78 -0.67
CA ASN A 171 -33.74 -2.69 0.44
C ASN A 171 -34.73 -2.47 1.59
N GLN A 172 -35.06 -1.22 1.89
CA GLN A 172 -36.05 -0.87 2.91
C GLN A 172 -37.46 -1.34 2.51
N MET A 173 -37.87 -1.13 1.25
CA MET A 173 -39.15 -1.60 0.73
C MET A 173 -39.26 -3.13 0.75
N LEU A 174 -38.20 -3.84 0.35
CA LEU A 174 -38.15 -5.31 0.41
C LEU A 174 -38.26 -5.81 1.85
N LYS A 175 -37.54 -5.19 2.79
CA LYS A 175 -37.59 -5.54 4.21
C LYS A 175 -39.01 -5.39 4.77
N GLN A 176 -39.68 -4.27 4.49
CA GLN A 176 -41.07 -4.03 4.92
C GLN A 176 -42.04 -5.04 4.31
N ALA A 177 -41.88 -5.40 3.03
CA ALA A 177 -42.74 -6.39 2.38
C ALA A 177 -42.60 -7.78 3.03
N VAL A 178 -41.37 -8.20 3.36
CA VAL A 178 -41.09 -9.47 4.05
C VAL A 178 -41.67 -9.48 5.46
N GLU A 179 -41.50 -8.40 6.23
CA GLU A 179 -42.08 -8.26 7.57
C GLU A 179 -43.61 -8.34 7.56
N ASN A 180 -44.25 -7.78 6.53
CA ASN A 180 -45.70 -7.84 6.36
C ASN A 180 -46.21 -9.24 5.96
N LEU A 181 -45.39 -10.07 5.32
CA LEU A 181 -45.72 -11.46 4.98
C LEU A 181 -45.58 -12.43 6.17
N GLN A 182 -44.90 -12.01 7.24
CA GLN A 182 -44.68 -12.81 8.45
C GLN A 182 -45.71 -12.54 9.56
N LYS A 183 -46.67 -11.63 9.33
CA LYS A 183 -47.81 -11.34 10.21
C LYS A 183 -49.06 -12.02 9.69
#